data_AF-A0A9L0SGP3-F1
#
_entry.id   AF-A0A9L0SGP3-F1
#
_cell.length_a   1.000
_cell.length_b   1.000
_cell.length_c   1.000
_cell.angle_alpha   90.00
_cell.angle_beta   90.00
_cell.angle_gamma   90.00
#
_symmetry.space_group_name_H-M   'P 1'
#
loop_
_entity.id
_entity.type
_entity.pdbx_description
1 polymer ?
#
loop_
_entity_poly.entity_id
_entity_poly.type
_entity_poly.pdbx_seq_one_letter_code
_entity_poly.pdbx_strand_id
1 'polypeptide(L)'
;MFEARLVQGSILKKVLEALKDLINEACWDISSSGVNLQSMDSSHVSLVQLTLRSEGFDTYRCDRNLAMGVNLTSMSKILKCAGNEDIITLRAEDNADTLALVFEAPNQEKVSDYEMKLMDLDVEQLGIPEQEYSCVVKMPSGEFARICRDLSHIGDAVVISCAKDGVKFSASGELGNGNIKLSQTSNVDKEEEAAWRLGSWQIPCLMRTCFLVHRQQPSHLVEGARELSRVSFIRALIPF
;
A
#
# COMPACT_ATOMS: atom_id res chain seq x y z
N MET A 1 18.49 -11.27 17.00
CA MET A 1 18.36 -9.79 17.05
C MET A 1 17.88 -9.27 15.70
N PHE A 2 17.07 -8.21 15.69
CA PHE A 2 16.65 -7.46 14.51
C PHE A 2 17.15 -6.01 14.55
N GLU A 3 17.76 -5.58 13.44
CA GLU A 3 18.19 -4.20 13.25
C GLU A 3 17.99 -3.80 11.77
N ALA A 4 17.24 -2.72 11.53
CA ALA A 4 17.02 -2.18 10.20
C ALA A 4 17.21 -0.66 10.19
N ARG A 5 18.23 -0.18 9.46
CA ARG A 5 18.57 1.24 9.30
C ARG A 5 18.09 1.75 7.96
N LEU A 6 17.23 2.77 7.99
CA LEU A 6 16.67 3.43 6.80
C LEU A 6 17.15 4.88 6.73
N VAL A 7 17.97 5.20 5.73
CA VAL A 7 18.49 6.56 5.51
C VAL A 7 17.36 7.53 5.16
N GLN A 8 16.42 7.11 4.32
CA GLN A 8 15.25 7.89 3.95
C GLN A 8 14.08 7.60 4.90
N GLY A 9 14.14 8.11 6.13
CA GLY A 9 13.09 7.93 7.13
C GLY A 9 11.69 8.40 6.70
N SER A 10 11.62 9.36 5.78
CA SER A 10 10.36 9.83 5.19
C SER A 10 9.53 8.73 4.51
N ILE A 11 10.17 7.68 3.97
CA ILE A 11 9.45 6.55 3.36
C ILE A 11 8.62 5.83 4.41
N LEU A 12 9.21 5.50 5.56
CA LEU A 12 8.49 4.80 6.62
C LEU A 12 7.33 5.64 7.18
N LYS A 13 7.52 6.96 7.29
CA LYS A 13 6.46 7.90 7.68
C LYS A 13 5.31 7.88 6.68
N LYS A 14 5.60 7.97 5.37
CA LYS A 14 4.59 7.92 4.30
C LYS A 14 3.85 6.58 4.29
N VAL A 15 4.56 5.47 4.48
CA VAL A 15 3.97 4.12 4.57
C VAL A 15 2.99 4.06 5.72
N LEU A 16 3.37 4.47 6.93
CA LEU A 16 2.47 4.42 8.07
C LEU A 16 1.26 5.35 7.94
N GLU A 17 1.45 6.56 7.40
CA GLU A 17 0.32 7.48 7.18
C GLU A 17 -0.69 6.91 6.18
N ALA A 18 -0.25 6.07 5.22
CA ALA A 18 -1.14 5.37 4.32
C ALA A 18 -1.86 4.18 4.98
N LEU A 19 -1.23 3.51 5.95
CA LEU A 19 -1.77 2.31 6.61
C LEU A 19 -2.71 2.63 7.78
N LYS A 20 -2.39 3.65 8.58
CA LYS A 20 -3.07 3.93 9.86
C LYS A 20 -4.57 4.21 9.72
N ASP A 21 -5.00 4.71 8.56
CA ASP A 21 -6.41 5.05 8.31
C ASP A 21 -7.24 3.83 7.95
N LEU A 22 -6.59 2.72 7.60
CA LEU A 22 -7.25 1.48 7.21
C LEU A 22 -7.19 0.41 8.31
N ILE A 23 -6.05 0.29 8.96
CA ILE A 23 -5.75 -0.76 9.93
C ILE A 23 -5.23 -0.15 11.23
N ASN A 24 -5.79 -0.58 12.36
CA ASN A 24 -5.40 -0.08 13.68
C ASN A 24 -4.13 -0.78 14.20
N GLU A 25 -4.05 -2.08 13.95
CA GLU A 25 -3.00 -2.98 14.40
C GLU A 25 -2.64 -3.95 13.27
N ALA A 26 -1.36 -4.31 13.20
CA ALA A 26 -0.87 -5.23 12.19
C ALA A 26 0.38 -5.94 12.67
N CYS A 27 0.57 -7.16 12.19
CA CYS A 27 1.81 -7.88 12.39
C CYS A 27 2.83 -7.54 11.30
N TRP A 28 4.05 -7.22 11.73
CA TRP A 28 5.21 -7.00 10.88
C TRP A 28 6.04 -8.28 10.88
N ASP A 29 5.96 -9.02 9.77
CA ASP A 29 6.73 -10.24 9.54
C ASP A 29 8.13 -9.86 9.02
N ILE A 30 9.12 -10.01 9.88
CA ILE A 30 10.52 -9.76 9.57
C ILE A 30 11.16 -11.08 9.15
N SER A 31 11.83 -11.06 8.00
CA SER A 31 12.59 -12.18 7.45
C SER A 31 13.94 -11.68 6.95
N SER A 32 14.87 -12.59 6.65
CA SER A 32 16.14 -12.22 6.00
C SER A 32 15.95 -11.51 4.64
N SER A 33 14.82 -11.74 3.96
CA SER A 33 14.50 -11.09 2.68
C SER A 33 14.04 -9.64 2.83
N GLY A 34 13.57 -9.27 4.02
CA GLY A 34 12.96 -7.97 4.29
C GLY A 34 11.76 -8.08 5.22
N VAL A 35 11.01 -6.98 5.30
CA VAL A 35 9.85 -6.81 6.16
C VAL A 35 8.59 -6.90 5.33
N ASN A 36 7.69 -7.79 5.72
CA ASN A 36 6.38 -7.96 5.12
C ASN A 36 5.30 -7.60 6.14
N LEU A 37 4.19 -7.07 5.65
CA LEU A 37 2.99 -6.85 6.45
C LEU A 37 1.80 -7.19 5.57
N GLN A 38 0.92 -8.02 6.11
CA GLN A 38 -0.35 -8.34 5.49
C GLN A 38 -1.44 -8.19 6.55
N SER A 39 -2.45 -7.38 6.25
CA SER A 39 -3.58 -7.18 7.18
C SER A 39 -4.84 -6.82 6.44
N MET A 40 -5.97 -7.28 6.98
CA MET A 40 -7.32 -6.95 6.52
C MET A 40 -7.87 -5.76 7.29
N ASP A 41 -8.79 -5.02 6.68
CA ASP A 41 -9.58 -4.03 7.39
C ASP A 41 -10.63 -4.69 8.30
N SER A 42 -11.25 -3.92 9.19
CA SER A 42 -12.25 -4.44 10.14
C SER A 42 -13.53 -4.97 9.47
N SER A 43 -13.81 -4.59 8.22
CA SER A 43 -14.94 -5.14 7.45
C SER A 43 -14.57 -6.34 6.59
N HIS A 44 -13.29 -6.76 6.57
CA HIS A 44 -12.76 -7.85 5.74
C HIS A 44 -13.09 -7.70 4.23
N VAL A 45 -13.18 -6.47 3.75
CA VAL A 45 -13.44 -6.15 2.33
C VAL A 45 -12.14 -5.82 1.61
N SER A 46 -11.15 -5.26 2.30
CA SER A 46 -9.89 -4.80 1.73
C SER A 46 -8.70 -5.42 2.43
N LEU A 47 -7.75 -5.89 1.62
CA LEU A 47 -6.50 -6.46 2.06
C LEU A 47 -5.36 -5.51 1.69
N VAL A 48 -4.48 -5.21 2.64
CA VAL A 48 -3.23 -4.51 2.36
C VAL A 48 -2.05 -5.44 2.52
N GLN A 49 -1.17 -5.38 1.53
CA GLN A 49 0.11 -6.05 1.54
C GLN A 49 1.22 -5.02 1.33
N LEU A 50 2.16 -4.98 2.26
CA LEU A 50 3.38 -4.19 2.21
C LEU A 50 4.58 -5.13 2.16
N THR A 51 5.53 -4.82 1.29
CA THR A 51 6.83 -5.51 1.22
C THR A 51 7.94 -4.47 1.14
N LEU A 52 8.75 -4.40 2.19
CA LEU A 52 9.98 -3.62 2.24
C LEU A 52 11.15 -4.58 2.13
N ARG A 53 11.82 -4.55 0.99
CA ARG A 53 12.94 -5.43 0.69
C ARG A 53 14.19 -5.02 1.49
N SER A 54 14.97 -6.00 1.93
CA SER A 54 16.20 -5.80 2.70
C SER A 54 17.20 -4.88 1.98
N GLU A 55 17.25 -4.91 0.65
CA GLU A 55 18.14 -4.08 -0.17
C GLU A 55 17.78 -2.59 -0.14
N GLY A 56 16.58 -2.24 0.32
CA GLY A 56 16.16 -0.84 0.50
C GLY A 56 16.66 -0.21 1.80
N PHE A 57 17.26 -1.00 2.68
CA PHE A 57 17.84 -0.55 3.94
C PHE A 57 19.36 -0.43 3.81
N ASP A 58 19.96 0.51 4.52
CA ASP A 58 21.42 0.70 4.53
C ASP A 58 22.11 -0.40 5.35
N THR A 59 21.55 -0.71 6.52
CA THR A 59 21.96 -1.86 7.34
C THR A 59 20.71 -2.67 7.64
N TYR A 60 20.72 -3.95 7.31
CA TYR A 60 19.63 -4.87 7.61
C TYR A 60 20.19 -6.15 8.20
N ARG A 61 19.81 -6.46 9.42
CA ARG A 61 20.19 -7.67 10.13
C ARG A 61 18.95 -8.29 10.75
N CYS A 62 18.73 -9.55 10.43
CA CYS A 62 17.65 -10.37 10.95
C CYS A 62 18.23 -11.76 11.18
N ASP A 63 18.50 -12.11 12.45
CA ASP A 63 19.10 -13.40 12.78
C ASP A 63 18.07 -14.55 12.71
N ARG A 64 16.80 -14.26 13.02
CA ARG A 64 15.67 -15.18 13.00
C ARG A 64 14.42 -14.47 12.50
N ASN A 65 13.49 -15.23 11.94
CA ASN A 65 12.19 -14.68 11.58
C ASN A 65 11.46 -14.23 12.84
N LEU A 66 10.97 -12.99 12.82
CA LEU A 66 10.27 -12.36 13.93
C LEU A 66 8.94 -11.82 13.44
N ALA A 67 7.91 -12.00 14.25
CA ALA A 67 6.58 -11.45 14.02
C ALA A 67 6.33 -10.40 15.12
N MET A 68 6.23 -9.14 14.73
CA MET A 68 6.02 -8.05 15.69
C MET A 68 4.61 -7.48 15.51
N GLY A 69 3.73 -7.70 16.49
CA GLY A 69 2.43 -7.04 16.50
C GLY A 69 2.56 -5.59 16.96
N VAL A 70 2.23 -4.66 16.07
CA VAL A 70 2.43 -3.23 16.29
C VAL A 70 1.08 -2.51 16.18
N ASN A 71 0.81 -1.65 17.16
CA ASN A 71 -0.26 -0.67 17.05
C ASN A 71 0.19 0.50 16.14
N LEU A 72 -0.40 0.58 14.95
CA LEU A 72 0.00 1.53 13.91
C LEU A 72 -0.33 2.98 14.29
N THR A 73 -1.37 3.18 15.11
CA THR A 73 -1.72 4.52 15.63
C THR A 73 -0.64 5.05 16.57
N SER A 74 -0.14 4.20 17.48
CA SER A 74 0.95 4.56 18.39
C SER A 74 2.27 4.76 17.63
N MET A 75 2.58 3.88 16.69
CA MET A 75 3.79 3.98 15.87
C MET A 75 3.79 5.26 15.01
N SER A 76 2.65 5.64 14.42
CA SER A 76 2.52 6.91 13.67
C SER A 76 2.76 8.13 14.57
N LYS A 77 2.28 8.13 15.83
CA LYS A 77 2.55 9.22 16.77
C LYS A 77 4.04 9.38 17.07
N ILE A 78 4.76 8.27 17.27
CA ILE A 78 6.21 8.28 17.51
C ILE A 78 6.95 8.78 16.26
N LEU A 79 6.57 8.31 15.08
CA LEU A 79 7.19 8.72 13.82
C LEU A 79 6.93 10.18 13.42
N LYS A 80 5.91 10.83 14.00
CA LYS A 80 5.72 12.28 13.86
C LYS A 80 6.81 13.10 14.58
N CYS A 81 7.49 12.51 15.56
CA CYS A 81 8.61 13.17 16.25
C CYS A 81 9.89 13.17 15.41
N ALA A 82 10.00 12.27 14.42
CA ALA A 82 11.11 12.25 13.48
C ALA A 82 11.00 13.39 12.45
N GLY A 83 12.13 14.02 12.14
CA GLY A 83 12.27 14.91 11.00
C GLY A 83 11.99 14.21 9.67
N ASN A 84 11.89 14.98 8.58
CA ASN A 84 11.70 14.38 7.24
C ASN A 84 13.01 13.86 6.64
N GLU A 85 14.15 14.39 7.09
CA GLU A 85 15.50 14.01 6.65
C GLU A 85 16.23 13.15 7.69
N ASP A 86 15.55 12.77 8.77
CA ASP A 86 16.13 11.93 9.82
C ASP A 86 16.28 10.49 9.34
N ILE A 87 17.38 9.87 9.74
CA ILE A 87 17.65 8.45 9.57
C ILE A 87 16.88 7.71 10.66
N ILE A 88 16.16 6.65 10.28
CA ILE A 88 15.35 5.86 11.20
C ILE A 88 15.95 4.46 11.32
N THR A 89 16.27 4.05 12.54
CA THR A 89 16.72 2.70 12.84
C THR A 89 15.69 1.99 13.71
N LEU A 90 15.24 0.82 13.26
CA LEU A 90 14.35 -0.07 14.01
C LEU A 90 15.18 -1.17 14.66
N ARG A 91 15.00 -1.39 15.96
CA ARG A 91 15.71 -2.42 16.73
C ARG A 91 14.75 -3.22 17.58
N ALA A 92 14.88 -4.54 17.52
CA ALA A 92 14.13 -5.45 18.38
C ALA A 92 15.01 -6.66 18.74
N GLU A 93 14.85 -7.16 19.96
CA GLU A 93 15.47 -8.41 20.41
C GLU A 93 14.68 -9.64 19.93
N ASP A 94 15.25 -10.84 20.07
CA ASP A 94 14.60 -12.07 19.56
C ASP A 94 13.30 -12.44 20.30
N ASN A 95 13.16 -12.05 21.57
CA ASN A 95 11.91 -12.13 22.34
C ASN A 95 11.48 -10.71 22.73
N ALA A 96 11.35 -9.84 21.74
CA ALA A 96 11.03 -8.44 21.97
C ALA A 96 9.60 -8.27 22.49
N ASP A 97 9.46 -7.85 23.75
CA ASP A 97 8.24 -7.21 24.24
C ASP A 97 8.17 -5.74 23.80
N THR A 98 9.29 -5.19 23.34
CA THR A 98 9.44 -3.78 22.96
C THR A 98 10.19 -3.61 21.64
N LEU A 99 9.74 -2.63 20.85
CA LEU A 99 10.41 -2.16 19.64
C LEU A 99 11.05 -0.81 19.95
N ALA A 100 12.35 -0.71 19.71
CA ALA A 100 13.09 0.54 19.80
C ALA A 100 13.18 1.21 18.42
N LEU A 101 12.85 2.49 18.38
CA LEU A 101 12.98 3.37 17.22
C LEU A 101 14.00 4.46 17.55
N VAL A 102 15.10 4.46 16.82
CA VAL A 102 16.16 5.47 16.94
C VAL A 102 16.08 6.42 15.77
N PHE A 103 15.98 7.72 16.04
CA PHE A 103 16.00 8.77 15.03
C PHE A 103 17.30 9.55 15.15
N GLU A 104 18.08 9.55 14.07
CA GLU A 104 19.34 10.28 13.97
C GLU A 104 19.16 11.43 12.98
N ALA A 105 19.37 12.66 13.45
CA ALA A 105 19.43 13.81 12.53
C ALA A 105 20.66 13.68 11.62
N PRO A 106 20.60 14.13 10.35
CA PRO A 106 21.72 14.02 9.42
C PRO A 106 22.98 14.77 9.90
N ASN A 107 22.79 15.82 10.71
CA ASN A 107 23.87 16.61 11.30
C ASN A 107 24.49 15.93 12.55
N GLN A 108 23.98 14.76 12.97
CA GLN A 108 24.39 14.00 14.17
C GLN A 108 24.30 14.77 15.51
N GLU A 109 23.78 16.00 15.52
CA GLU A 109 23.62 16.80 16.74
C GLU A 109 22.52 16.28 17.66
N LYS A 110 21.54 15.55 17.09
CA LYS A 110 20.39 15.03 17.80
C LYS A 110 20.18 13.56 17.48
N VAL A 111 20.16 12.75 18.53
CA VAL A 111 19.70 11.36 18.50
C VAL A 111 18.51 11.26 19.44
N SER A 112 17.44 10.60 18.99
CA SER A 112 16.22 10.42 19.78
C SER A 112 15.85 8.96 19.80
N ASP A 113 15.84 8.38 20.99
CA ASP A 113 15.45 7.00 21.23
C ASP A 113 14.01 6.96 21.75
N TYR A 114 13.18 6.17 21.08
CA TYR A 114 11.81 5.90 21.47
C TYR A 114 11.62 4.40 21.61
N GLU A 115 10.89 3.99 22.64
CA GLU A 115 10.56 2.59 22.86
C GLU A 115 9.05 2.44 22.92
N MET A 116 8.52 1.43 22.22
CA MET A 116 7.10 1.10 22.25
C MET A 116 6.89 -0.38 22.54
N LYS A 117 5.83 -0.70 23.27
CA LYS A 117 5.47 -2.09 23.55
C LYS A 117 4.86 -2.75 22.32
N LEU A 118 5.27 -3.99 22.07
CA LEU A 118 4.68 -4.88 21.09
C LEU A 118 3.45 -5.57 21.70
N MET A 119 2.62 -6.10 20.83
CA MET A 119 1.43 -6.86 21.19
C MET A 119 1.48 -8.20 20.47
N ASP A 120 0.93 -9.23 21.11
CA ASP A 120 0.73 -10.51 20.45
C ASP A 120 -0.51 -10.42 19.55
N LEU A 121 -0.31 -10.60 18.25
CA LEU A 121 -1.37 -10.65 17.25
C LEU A 121 -1.30 -11.98 16.52
N ASP A 122 -2.46 -12.61 16.34
CA ASP A 122 -2.56 -13.82 15.53
C ASP A 122 -2.40 -13.46 14.05
N VAL A 123 -1.37 -14.05 13.41
CA VAL A 123 -1.05 -13.77 12.01
C VAL A 123 -1.80 -14.75 11.10
N GLU A 124 -2.82 -14.26 10.41
CA GLU A 124 -3.46 -15.00 9.32
C GLU A 124 -2.79 -14.65 7.99
N GLN A 125 -1.84 -15.49 7.56
CA GLN A 125 -1.22 -15.33 6.24
C GLN A 125 -2.17 -15.86 5.16
N LEU A 126 -2.66 -14.96 4.32
CA LEU A 126 -3.49 -15.27 3.18
C LEU A 126 -2.62 -15.45 1.93
N GLY A 127 -2.64 -16.67 1.38
CA GLY A 127 -1.99 -16.98 0.11
C GLY A 127 -2.75 -16.35 -1.05
N ILE A 128 -2.20 -15.29 -1.65
CA ILE A 128 -2.77 -14.64 -2.82
C ILE A 128 -2.28 -15.37 -4.08
N PRO A 129 -3.16 -16.05 -4.83
CA PRO A 129 -2.76 -16.68 -6.09
C PRO A 129 -2.46 -15.61 -7.13
N GLU A 130 -1.44 -15.84 -7.95
CA GLU A 130 -1.18 -15.01 -9.12
C GLU A 130 -2.27 -15.28 -10.17
N GLN A 131 -2.98 -14.23 -10.58
CA GLN A 131 -4.03 -14.29 -11.59
C GLN A 131 -3.76 -13.27 -12.69
N GLU A 132 -4.12 -13.63 -13.92
CA GLU A 132 -4.04 -12.70 -15.05
C GLU A 132 -5.21 -11.70 -14.99
N TYR A 133 -4.87 -10.42 -14.90
CA TYR A 133 -5.87 -9.35 -14.92
C TYR A 133 -6.31 -9.03 -16.34
N SER A 134 -7.62 -8.86 -16.55
CA SER A 134 -8.16 -8.51 -17.87
C SER A 134 -7.78 -7.11 -18.36
N CYS A 135 -7.41 -6.21 -17.45
CA CYS A 135 -6.95 -4.86 -17.76
C CYS A 135 -6.02 -4.34 -16.66
N VAL A 136 -4.93 -3.69 -17.05
CA VAL A 136 -4.00 -2.99 -16.17
C VAL A 136 -3.88 -1.55 -16.65
N VAL A 137 -4.12 -0.58 -15.77
CA VAL A 137 -4.05 0.85 -16.11
C VAL A 137 -2.96 1.51 -15.27
N LYS A 138 -1.95 2.10 -15.94
CA LYS A 138 -0.89 2.90 -15.30
C LYS A 138 -1.25 4.38 -15.47
N MET A 139 -1.41 5.11 -14.37
CA MET A 139 -1.71 6.54 -14.38
C MET A 139 -1.01 7.26 -13.23
N PRO A 140 -0.85 8.60 -13.29
CA PRO A 140 -0.32 9.38 -12.18
C PRO A 140 -1.18 9.22 -10.92
N SER A 141 -0.54 8.94 -9.78
CA SER A 141 -1.21 8.74 -8.50
C SER A 141 -2.01 9.97 -8.05
N GLY A 142 -1.49 11.17 -8.31
CA GLY A 142 -2.16 12.43 -8.01
C GLY A 142 -3.47 12.61 -8.79
N GLU A 143 -3.51 12.16 -10.04
CA GLU A 143 -4.71 12.22 -10.88
C GLU A 143 -5.77 11.24 -10.36
N PHE A 144 -5.37 10.00 -10.06
CA PHE A 144 -6.28 9.02 -9.47
C PHE A 144 -6.85 9.47 -8.12
N ALA A 145 -6.00 10.04 -7.25
CA ALA A 145 -6.45 10.58 -5.97
C ALA A 145 -7.46 11.74 -6.14
N ARG A 146 -7.27 12.57 -7.17
CA ARG A 146 -8.22 13.63 -7.51
C ARG A 146 -9.55 13.05 -8.02
N ILE A 147 -9.51 12.09 -8.94
CA ILE A 147 -10.69 11.40 -9.46
C ILE A 147 -11.52 10.79 -8.32
N CYS A 148 -10.88 10.06 -7.40
CA CYS A 148 -11.58 9.48 -6.25
C CYS A 148 -12.22 10.55 -5.37
N ARG A 149 -11.52 11.67 -5.13
CA ARG A 149 -12.06 12.78 -4.33
C ARG A 149 -13.26 13.43 -5.02
N ASP A 150 -13.15 13.72 -6.31
CA ASP A 150 -14.21 14.41 -7.06
C ASP A 150 -15.46 13.53 -7.15
N LEU A 151 -15.31 12.22 -7.42
CA LEU A 151 -16.43 11.29 -7.50
C LEU A 151 -17.06 10.99 -6.13
N SER A 152 -16.28 11.03 -5.05
CA SER A 152 -16.81 10.85 -3.68
C SER A 152 -17.76 11.98 -3.24
N HIS A 153 -17.72 13.16 -3.87
CA HIS A 153 -18.70 14.22 -3.62
C HIS A 153 -20.05 13.95 -4.32
N ILE A 154 -20.06 13.10 -5.35
CA ILE A 154 -21.24 12.82 -6.17
C ILE A 154 -21.97 11.59 -5.64
N GLY A 155 -21.24 10.51 -5.32
CA GLY A 155 -21.84 9.29 -4.80
C GLY A 155 -20.85 8.37 -4.10
N ASP A 156 -21.39 7.40 -3.37
CA ASP A 156 -20.64 6.48 -2.51
C ASP A 156 -19.97 5.33 -3.28
N ALA A 157 -20.39 5.10 -4.53
CA ALA A 157 -19.89 4.02 -5.36
C ALA A 157 -19.39 4.54 -6.71
N VAL A 158 -18.25 4.02 -7.14
CA VAL A 158 -17.65 4.29 -8.45
C VAL A 158 -17.61 3.03 -9.29
N VAL A 159 -18.07 3.15 -10.53
CA VAL A 159 -18.01 2.12 -11.56
C VAL A 159 -16.80 2.43 -12.46
N ILE A 160 -15.85 1.49 -12.51
CA ILE A 160 -14.70 1.55 -13.40
C ILE A 160 -14.98 0.69 -14.62
N SER A 161 -14.96 1.28 -15.80
CA SER A 161 -15.14 0.59 -17.08
C SER A 161 -13.92 0.80 -17.95
N CYS A 162 -13.27 -0.30 -18.36
CA CYS A 162 -12.15 -0.27 -19.29
C CYS A 162 -12.61 -0.70 -20.67
N ALA A 163 -12.37 0.15 -21.67
CA ALA A 163 -12.63 -0.12 -23.07
C ALA A 163 -11.37 0.12 -23.92
N LYS A 164 -11.42 -0.23 -25.21
CA LYS A 164 -10.31 0.05 -26.15
C LYS A 164 -9.94 1.54 -26.23
N ASP A 165 -10.93 2.38 -25.97
CA ASP A 165 -10.87 3.84 -26.11
C ASP A 165 -10.46 4.56 -24.80
N GLY A 166 -10.08 3.80 -23.77
CA GLY A 166 -9.61 4.33 -22.48
C GLY A 166 -10.33 3.74 -21.25
N VAL A 167 -10.06 4.34 -20.10
CA VAL A 167 -10.70 4.00 -18.82
C VAL A 167 -11.73 5.07 -18.46
N LYS A 168 -12.91 4.65 -18.02
CA LYS A 168 -14.00 5.50 -17.59
C LYS A 168 -14.33 5.23 -16.13
N PHE A 169 -14.37 6.28 -15.32
CA PHE A 169 -14.87 6.27 -13.96
C PHE A 169 -16.25 6.94 -13.95
N SER A 170 -17.24 6.30 -13.35
CA SER A 170 -18.61 6.83 -13.27
C SER A 170 -19.16 6.70 -11.86
N ALA A 171 -19.78 7.75 -11.35
CA ALA A 171 -20.48 7.74 -10.07
C ALA A 171 -21.88 8.34 -10.26
N SER A 172 -22.85 7.80 -9.53
CA SER A 172 -24.24 8.27 -9.54
C SER A 172 -24.68 8.50 -8.11
N GLY A 173 -25.27 9.65 -7.85
CA GLY A 173 -25.88 9.96 -6.54
C GLY A 173 -27.02 10.95 -6.68
N GLU A 174 -27.52 11.44 -5.54
CA GLU A 174 -28.69 12.31 -5.48
C GLU A 174 -28.45 13.68 -6.13
N LEU A 175 -27.24 14.21 -6.00
CA LEU A 175 -26.86 15.51 -6.56
C LEU A 175 -26.69 15.46 -8.09
N GLY A 176 -26.45 14.28 -8.67
CA GLY A 176 -26.27 14.11 -10.10
C GLY A 176 -25.40 12.91 -10.47
N ASN A 177 -24.94 12.90 -11.72
CA ASN A 177 -24.01 11.91 -12.24
C ASN A 177 -22.65 12.54 -12.56
N GLY A 178 -21.59 11.78 -12.30
CA GLY A 178 -20.22 12.15 -12.60
C GLY A 178 -19.62 11.14 -13.57
N ASN A 179 -18.97 11.63 -14.63
CA ASN A 179 -18.20 10.78 -15.52
C ASN A 179 -16.82 11.40 -15.77
N ILE A 180 -15.78 10.58 -15.70
CA ILE A 180 -14.40 10.97 -15.99
C ILE A 180 -13.83 9.91 -16.92
N LYS A 181 -13.43 10.30 -18.14
CA LYS A 181 -12.80 9.42 -19.12
C LYS A 181 -11.34 9.83 -19.29
N LEU A 182 -10.43 8.89 -19.08
CA LEU A 182 -9.02 9.04 -19.39
C LEU A 182 -8.71 8.24 -20.65
N SER A 183 -8.14 8.91 -21.64
CA SER A 183 -7.64 8.29 -22.87
C SER A 183 -6.12 8.10 -22.76
N GLN A 184 -5.55 7.15 -23.49
CA GLN A 184 -4.11 6.95 -23.49
C GLN A 184 -3.40 8.19 -24.05
N THR A 185 -2.50 8.77 -23.26
CA THR A 185 -1.64 9.87 -23.72
C THR A 185 -0.59 9.29 -24.67
N SER A 186 -0.48 9.86 -25.88
CA SER A 186 0.44 9.44 -26.95
C SER A 186 1.92 9.72 -26.68
N ASN A 187 2.32 10.07 -25.45
CA ASN A 187 3.68 10.49 -25.12
C ASN A 187 4.40 9.43 -24.27
N VAL A 188 4.54 8.23 -24.83
CA VAL A 188 5.47 7.19 -24.34
C VAL A 188 6.55 6.97 -25.40
N ASP A 189 7.22 8.04 -25.83
CA ASP A 189 8.42 8.00 -26.68
C ASP A 189 9.67 7.68 -25.87
N LYS A 190 9.61 6.56 -25.14
CA LYS A 190 10.76 5.72 -24.82
C LYS A 190 10.31 4.29 -25.05
N GLU A 191 10.60 3.78 -26.24
CA GLU A 191 10.26 2.45 -26.75
C GLU A 191 10.81 1.26 -25.92
N GLU A 192 11.34 1.48 -24.72
CA GLU A 192 11.68 0.42 -23.76
C GLU A 192 10.65 0.24 -22.62
N GLU A 193 9.70 1.16 -22.43
CA GLU A 193 8.62 1.08 -21.41
C GLU A 193 7.20 1.19 -22.03
N ALA A 194 7.09 1.06 -23.37
CA ALA A 194 5.84 1.19 -24.13
C ALA A 194 5.29 -0.14 -24.67
N ALA A 195 5.63 -1.27 -24.04
CA ALA A 195 5.19 -2.56 -24.51
C ALA A 195 4.13 -3.15 -23.56
N TRP A 196 2.88 -3.19 -24.00
CA TRP A 196 1.89 -4.16 -23.54
C TRP A 196 2.46 -5.57 -23.81
N ARG A 197 3.26 -6.10 -22.87
CA ARG A 197 3.84 -7.45 -22.96
C ARG A 197 3.06 -8.41 -22.08
N LEU A 198 2.56 -9.47 -22.72
CA LEU A 198 2.38 -10.77 -22.08
C LEU A 198 3.77 -11.21 -21.57
N GLY A 199 3.87 -11.57 -20.29
CA GLY A 199 5.03 -12.27 -19.74
C GLY A 199 5.88 -11.47 -18.74
N SER A 200 5.76 -11.88 -17.48
CA SER A 200 6.76 -12.02 -16.41
C SER A 200 8.13 -11.32 -16.53
N TRP A 201 8.49 -10.45 -15.57
CA TRP A 201 9.50 -10.67 -14.49
C TRP A 201 9.78 -9.39 -13.65
N GLN A 202 10.36 -9.63 -12.46
CA GLN A 202 10.67 -8.73 -11.32
C GLN A 202 11.56 -7.51 -11.59
N ILE A 203 11.26 -6.37 -10.94
CA ILE A 203 12.25 -5.44 -10.30
C ILE A 203 11.58 -4.61 -9.15
N PRO A 204 12.30 -3.83 -8.30
CA PRO A 204 12.17 -3.92 -6.86
C PRO A 204 11.65 -2.61 -6.24
N CYS A 205 10.42 -2.63 -5.73
CA CYS A 205 9.88 -1.81 -4.62
C CYS A 205 8.56 -1.21 -5.07
N LEU A 206 7.65 -2.08 -5.51
CA LEU A 206 6.25 -1.71 -5.60
C LEU A 206 5.57 -2.22 -4.34
N MET A 207 5.06 -1.29 -3.54
CA MET A 207 3.78 -1.50 -2.85
C MET A 207 2.81 -1.99 -3.95
N ARG A 208 2.60 -3.29 -4.05
CA ARG A 208 1.56 -3.84 -4.91
C ARG A 208 0.25 -3.56 -4.19
N THR A 209 -0.38 -2.43 -4.47
CA THR A 209 -1.80 -2.24 -4.16
C THR A 209 -2.60 -3.12 -5.13
N CYS A 210 -2.65 -4.43 -4.84
CA CYS A 210 -3.54 -5.35 -5.54
C CYS A 210 -4.96 -5.12 -5.04
N PHE A 211 -5.76 -4.42 -5.85
CA PHE A 211 -7.21 -4.36 -5.66
C PHE A 211 -7.81 -5.74 -5.99
N LEU A 212 -8.08 -6.54 -4.97
CA LEU A 212 -8.86 -7.78 -5.08
C LEU A 212 -10.35 -7.42 -5.07
N VAL A 213 -10.94 -7.25 -6.25
CA VAL A 213 -12.40 -7.15 -6.41
C VAL A 213 -12.98 -8.55 -6.36
N HIS A 214 -13.68 -8.90 -5.26
CA HIS A 214 -14.37 -10.18 -5.17
C HIS A 214 -15.62 -10.19 -6.07
N ARG A 215 -15.67 -11.15 -6.98
CA ARG A 215 -16.74 -11.33 -7.96
C ARG A 215 -17.93 -12.04 -7.29
N GLN A 216 -18.97 -11.31 -6.89
CA GLN A 216 -20.28 -11.94 -6.65
C GLN A 216 -20.96 -12.20 -8.00
N GLN A 217 -21.17 -13.47 -8.36
CA GLN A 217 -21.97 -13.86 -9.53
C GLN A 217 -23.46 -13.59 -9.25
N PRO A 218 -24.20 -12.92 -10.15
CA PRO A 218 -25.64 -13.09 -10.26
C PRO A 218 -25.95 -14.17 -11.30
N SER A 219 -26.81 -15.11 -10.92
CA SER A 219 -27.43 -16.09 -11.81
C SER A 219 -28.41 -15.41 -12.77
N HIS A 220 -28.27 -15.73 -14.07
CA HIS A 220 -29.18 -15.50 -15.21
C HIS A 220 -29.11 -14.14 -15.97
N LEU A 221 -28.62 -14.27 -17.22
CA LEU A 221 -29.00 -13.59 -18.48
C LEU A 221 -29.25 -12.07 -18.49
N VAL A 222 -28.33 -11.30 -19.10
CA VAL A 222 -28.54 -10.41 -20.28
C VAL A 222 -27.15 -10.01 -20.84
N GLU A 223 -26.99 -10.07 -22.18
CA GLU A 223 -25.80 -9.62 -22.93
C GLU A 223 -25.74 -8.08 -23.05
N GLY A 224 -24.55 -7.51 -22.84
CA GLY A 224 -24.22 -6.12 -23.21
C GLY A 224 -24.04 -5.20 -22.00
N ALA A 225 -22.82 -4.68 -21.84
CA ALA A 225 -22.29 -3.95 -20.67
C ALA A 225 -21.89 -4.85 -19.49
N ARG A 226 -20.58 -5.09 -19.34
CA ARG A 226 -20.02 -5.76 -18.16
C ARG A 226 -19.91 -4.74 -17.04
N GLU A 227 -20.94 -4.70 -16.21
CA GLU A 227 -21.00 -3.90 -14.99
C GLU A 227 -20.15 -4.58 -13.89
N LEU A 228 -19.06 -3.94 -13.48
CA LEU A 228 -18.28 -4.36 -12.31
C LEU A 228 -18.94 -3.75 -11.08
N SER A 229 -19.69 -4.57 -10.35
CA SER A 229 -20.38 -4.19 -9.13
C SER A 229 -19.38 -3.98 -7.98
N ARG A 230 -19.45 -2.78 -7.40
CA ARG A 230 -18.87 -2.32 -6.11
C ARG A 230 -17.38 -2.61 -5.90
N VAL A 231 -16.56 -1.64 -6.28
CA VAL A 231 -15.18 -1.51 -5.80
C VAL A 231 -15.18 -0.55 -4.62
N SER A 232 -14.93 -1.05 -3.41
CA SER A 232 -14.56 -0.19 -2.28
C SER A 232 -13.12 0.28 -2.51
N PHE A 233 -12.96 1.57 -2.80
CA PHE A 233 -11.66 2.18 -3.05
C PHE A 233 -10.97 2.50 -1.73
N ILE A 234 -9.84 1.87 -1.47
CA ILE A 234 -9.05 2.20 -0.28
C ILE A 234 -7.67 2.74 -0.68
N ARG A 235 -7.43 3.89 -0.07
CA ARG A 235 -6.37 4.87 -0.31
C ARG A 235 -5.02 4.32 0.16
N ALA A 236 -4.25 3.75 -0.74
CA ALA A 236 -2.82 3.51 -0.56
C ALA A 236 -2.07 3.88 -1.85
N LEU A 237 -1.97 5.19 -2.11
CA LEU A 237 -1.05 5.72 -3.10
C LEU A 237 -0.04 6.58 -2.36
N ILE A 238 1.13 6.00 -2.13
CA ILE A 238 2.33 6.74 -1.74
C ILE A 238 2.78 7.51 -2.99
N PRO A 239 2.74 8.85 -3.01
CA PRO A 239 3.40 9.61 -4.05
C PRO A 239 4.92 9.54 -3.80
N PHE A 240 5.63 8.98 -4.79
CA PHE A 240 7.01 9.35 -5.05
C PHE A 240 7.03 10.70 -5.75
#